data_AF-A0A5P9B5U8-F1
#
_entry.id   AF-A0A5P9B5U8-F1
#
_cell.length_a   1.000
_cell.length_b   1.000
_cell.length_c   1.000
_cell.angle_alpha   90.00
_cell.angle_beta   90.00
_cell.angle_gamma   90.00
#
_symmetry.space_group_name_H-M   'P 1'
#
loop_
_entity.id
_entity.type
_entity.pdbx_description
1 polymer ?
#
loop_
_entity_poly.entity_id
_entity_poly.type
_entity_poly.pdbx_seq_one_letter_code
_entity_poly.pdbx_strand_id
1 'polypeptide(L)'
;MNRFLLNNIGNRDHKTIYSTLSKHAIFDCSPTQFGWDHYKDIHIGDHVFVIDSSKQVSKEFRVTMIADEVALKGDCWGEFESVTGGDARVLFGVLVSEPRVAYGDFVLEHSIKYGKKFNPVTGKLTSPGFNCCAF
;
A
#
# COMPACT_ATOMS: atom_id res chain seq x y z
N MET A 1 -15.64 7.70 2.50
CA MET A 1 -14.82 6.48 2.50
C MET A 1 -14.14 6.44 1.17
N ASN A 2 -12.83 6.66 1.19
CA ASN A 2 -12.03 6.80 -0.01
C ASN A 2 -11.45 5.44 -0.39
N ARG A 3 -11.09 5.29 -1.67
CA ARG A 3 -10.47 4.08 -2.19
C ARG A 3 -9.08 4.40 -2.65
N PHE A 4 -8.17 3.50 -2.38
CA PHE A 4 -6.77 3.65 -2.72
C PHE A 4 -6.24 2.44 -3.45
N LEU A 5 -5.41 2.66 -4.46
CA LEU A 5 -4.75 1.61 -5.22
C LEU A 5 -3.25 1.65 -4.91
N LEU A 6 -2.75 0.56 -4.32
CA LEU A 6 -1.35 0.38 -3.92
C LEU A 6 -0.68 -0.71 -4.76
N ASN A 7 0.64 -0.61 -4.95
CA ASN A 7 1.45 -1.76 -5.39
C ASN A 7 2.35 -2.26 -4.25
N ASN A 8 2.53 -3.59 -4.17
CA ASN A 8 3.50 -4.23 -3.28
C ASN A 8 4.60 -4.95 -4.09
N ILE A 9 5.33 -4.25 -4.96
CA ILE A 9 6.35 -4.92 -5.79
C ILE A 9 7.50 -5.51 -4.96
N GLY A 10 7.75 -4.99 -3.75
CA GLY A 10 8.81 -5.47 -2.86
C GLY A 10 8.52 -6.79 -2.14
N ASN A 11 7.29 -7.31 -2.19
CA ASN A 11 6.83 -8.51 -1.47
C ASN A 11 7.27 -8.54 0.01
N ARG A 12 7.24 -7.38 0.66
CA ARG A 12 7.62 -7.25 2.07
C ARG A 12 6.56 -7.90 2.96
N ASP A 13 6.98 -8.71 3.93
CA ASP A 13 6.08 -9.36 4.88
C ASP A 13 5.81 -8.44 6.09
N HIS A 14 4.97 -7.43 5.85
CA HIS A 14 4.57 -6.45 6.86
C HIS A 14 4.00 -7.12 8.12
N LYS A 15 3.26 -8.23 7.97
CA LYS A 15 2.67 -8.95 9.11
C LYS A 15 3.73 -9.45 10.07
N THR A 16 4.83 -9.99 9.56
CA THR A 16 5.93 -10.48 10.38
C THR A 16 6.68 -9.32 11.03
N ILE A 17 6.98 -8.26 10.26
CA ILE A 17 7.75 -7.10 10.72
C ILE A 17 7.06 -6.36 11.87
N TYR A 18 5.74 -6.16 11.77
CA TYR A 18 4.95 -5.39 12.75
C TYR A 18 4.15 -6.28 13.71
N SER A 19 4.53 -7.56 13.82
CA SER A 19 3.79 -8.56 14.60
C SER A 19 3.62 -8.21 16.09
N THR A 20 4.51 -7.38 16.65
CA THR A 20 4.45 -6.83 18.01
C THR A 20 3.36 -5.78 18.20
N LEU A 21 2.99 -5.06 17.13
CA LEU A 21 1.92 -4.07 17.12
C LEU A 21 0.59 -4.73 16.77
N SER A 22 0.56 -5.49 15.68
CA SER A 22 -0.62 -6.22 15.23
C SER A 22 -0.29 -7.19 14.09
N LYS A 23 -1.04 -8.29 14.01
CA LYS A 23 -0.94 -9.31 12.95
C LYS A 23 -1.61 -8.89 11.63
N HIS A 24 -2.11 -7.66 11.56
CA HIS A 24 -2.92 -7.15 10.45
C HIS A 24 -2.23 -6.02 9.67
N ALA A 25 -0.92 -5.87 9.79
CA ALA A 25 -0.18 -4.89 9.00
C ALA A 25 -0.27 -5.24 7.51
N ILE A 26 -0.55 -4.23 6.70
CA ILE A 26 -0.77 -4.35 5.26
C ILE A 26 0.39 -3.71 4.49
N PHE A 27 0.75 -2.48 4.86
CA PHE A 27 1.81 -1.70 4.21
C PHE A 27 2.49 -0.75 5.19
N ASP A 28 3.73 -0.39 4.86
CA ASP A 28 4.38 0.81 5.37
C ASP A 28 4.92 1.68 4.24
N CYS A 29 5.01 2.99 4.47
CA CYS A 29 5.59 3.94 3.55
C CYS A 29 6.19 5.13 4.31
N SER A 30 7.36 5.60 3.88
CA SER A 30 8.03 6.80 4.39
C SER A 30 7.86 7.98 3.41
N PRO A 31 7.96 9.25 3.88
CA PRO A 31 7.81 10.45 3.07
C PRO A 31 8.70 10.56 1.82
N THR A 32 9.82 9.87 1.82
CA THR A 32 10.79 9.85 0.70
C THR A 32 10.36 8.91 -0.43
N GLN A 33 9.42 8.01 -0.19
CA GLN A 33 8.97 7.02 -1.18
C GLN A 33 7.91 7.60 -2.11
N PHE A 34 7.89 7.09 -3.35
CA PHE A 34 6.90 7.47 -4.34
C PHE A 34 5.48 7.08 -3.91
N GLY A 35 4.51 7.99 -4.09
CA GLY A 35 3.12 7.75 -3.69
C GLY A 35 2.78 8.20 -2.27
N TRP A 36 3.75 8.70 -1.50
CA TRP A 36 3.51 9.26 -0.17
C TRP A 36 2.36 10.28 -0.14
N ASP A 37 2.28 11.16 -1.14
CA ASP A 37 1.27 12.22 -1.17
C ASP A 37 -0.17 11.72 -1.11
N HIS A 38 -0.46 10.56 -1.69
CA HIS A 38 -1.77 9.93 -1.58
C HIS A 38 -1.84 8.99 -0.37
N TYR A 39 -0.73 8.35 -0.02
CA TYR A 39 -0.67 7.40 1.09
C TYR A 39 -0.94 8.05 2.44
N LYS A 40 -0.41 9.26 2.66
CA LYS A 40 -0.60 10.04 3.89
C LYS A 40 -2.07 10.44 4.14
N ASP A 41 -2.88 10.47 3.07
CA ASP A 41 -4.30 10.83 3.11
C ASP A 41 -5.22 9.62 3.41
N ILE A 42 -4.66 8.43 3.63
CA ILE A 42 -5.42 7.23 4.01
C ILE A 42 -5.85 7.33 5.47
N HIS A 43 -7.15 7.15 5.73
CA HIS A 43 -7.74 7.17 7.07
C HIS A 43 -8.29 5.81 7.48
N ILE A 44 -8.56 5.65 8.78
CA ILE A 44 -9.28 4.49 9.30
C ILE A 44 -10.65 4.40 8.63
N GLY A 45 -11.00 3.22 8.15
CA GLY A 45 -12.22 2.94 7.42
C GLY A 45 -12.09 2.99 5.90
N ASP A 46 -11.02 3.59 5.36
CA ASP A 46 -10.78 3.62 3.91
C ASP A 46 -10.42 2.24 3.36
N HIS A 47 -10.56 2.10 2.04
CA HIS A 47 -10.32 0.85 1.33
C HIS A 47 -9.02 0.90 0.54
N VAL A 48 -8.22 -0.15 0.65
CA VAL A 48 -6.91 -0.29 0.01
C VAL A 48 -6.93 -1.53 -0.89
N PHE A 49 -6.83 -1.29 -2.19
CA PHE A 49 -6.70 -2.31 -3.22
C PHE A 49 -5.23 -2.54 -3.54
N VAL A 50 -4.83 -3.81 -3.63
CA VAL A 50 -3.42 -4.19 -3.74
C VAL A 50 -3.13 -4.84 -5.08
N ILE A 51 -2.19 -4.26 -5.81
CA ILE A 51 -1.58 -4.84 -7.00
C ILE A 51 -0.45 -5.76 -6.57
N ASP A 52 -0.52 -7.03 -6.98
CA ASP A 52 0.52 -8.02 -6.75
C ASP A 52 1.62 -8.01 -7.83
N SER A 53 2.64 -8.86 -7.64
CA SER A 53 3.75 -9.03 -8.58
C SER A 53 3.31 -9.57 -9.96
N SER A 54 2.14 -10.20 -10.04
CA SER A 54 1.54 -10.71 -11.28
C SER A 54 0.69 -9.65 -12.00
N LYS A 55 0.72 -8.40 -11.52
CA LYS A 55 -0.09 -7.28 -12.04
C LYS A 55 -1.59 -7.54 -11.96
N GLN A 56 -2.03 -8.20 -10.89
CA GLN A 56 -3.45 -8.33 -10.57
C GLN A 56 -3.79 -7.50 -9.34
N VAL A 57 -4.98 -6.89 -9.34
CA VAL A 57 -5.59 -6.37 -8.12
C VAL A 57 -6.14 -7.57 -7.36
N SER A 58 -5.36 -8.06 -6.40
CA SER A 58 -5.57 -9.37 -5.78
C SER A 58 -6.30 -9.30 -4.45
N LYS A 59 -6.18 -8.19 -3.72
CA LYS A 59 -6.75 -8.02 -2.39
C LYS A 59 -7.32 -6.64 -2.20
N GLU A 60 -8.42 -6.59 -1.46
CA GLU A 60 -9.00 -5.38 -0.91
C GLU A 60 -8.97 -5.46 0.61
N PHE A 61 -8.44 -4.43 1.26
CA PHE A 61 -8.44 -4.31 2.70
C PHE A 61 -9.22 -3.08 3.15
N ARG A 62 -9.88 -3.18 4.30
CA ARG A 62 -10.38 -2.02 5.03
C ARG A 62 -9.39 -1.66 6.12
N VAL A 63 -8.95 -0.41 6.14
CA VAL A 63 -8.01 0.10 7.15
C VAL A 63 -8.71 0.15 8.50
N THR A 64 -8.11 -0.45 9.52
CA THR A 64 -8.64 -0.50 10.88
C THR A 64 -7.77 0.23 11.89
N MET A 65 -6.49 0.39 11.61
CA MET A 65 -5.54 1.09 12.47
C MET A 65 -4.40 1.68 11.64
N ILE A 66 -3.83 2.77 12.12
CA ILE A 66 -2.68 3.46 11.53
C ILE A 66 -1.68 3.70 12.65
N ALA A 67 -0.40 3.45 12.39
CA ALA A 67 0.70 3.87 13.25
C ALA A 67 1.62 4.78 12.44
N ASP A 68 1.76 6.03 12.85
CA ASP A 68 2.73 6.97 12.29
C ASP A 68 4.03 6.95 13.12
N GLU A 69 5.08 7.59 12.60
CA GLU A 69 6.40 7.73 13.26
C GLU A 69 7.07 6.40 13.62
N VAL A 70 6.85 5.37 12.81
CA VAL A 70 7.41 4.05 13.02
C VAL A 70 8.87 4.01 12.57
N ALA A 71 9.76 3.67 13.50
CA ALA A 71 11.18 3.47 13.27
C ALA A 71 11.46 2.00 12.91
N LEU A 72 12.23 1.82 11.84
CA LEU A 72 12.71 0.53 11.38
C LEU A 72 14.19 0.41 11.69
N LYS A 73 14.62 -0.79 12.09
CA LYS A 73 15.99 -1.05 12.53
C LYS A 73 16.94 -1.13 11.32
N GLY A 74 17.67 -0.05 11.03
CA GLY A 74 18.72 0.01 10.00
C GLY A 74 18.28 -0.24 8.54
N ASP A 75 19.23 -0.24 7.60
CA ASP A 75 19.04 -0.37 6.13
C ASP A 75 18.35 -1.67 5.65
N CYS A 76 17.93 -2.54 6.57
CA CYS A 76 17.56 -3.93 6.30
C CYS A 76 16.22 -4.31 6.95
N TRP A 77 15.10 -4.01 6.29
CA TRP A 77 14.10 -5.02 5.90
C TRP A 77 13.71 -6.15 6.90
N GLY A 78 13.69 -5.95 8.21
CA GLY A 78 13.53 -7.09 9.13
C GLY A 78 12.71 -6.85 10.39
N GLU A 79 12.98 -5.78 11.13
CA GLU A 79 12.44 -5.63 12.48
C GLU A 79 12.02 -4.17 12.75
N PHE A 80 10.81 -4.03 13.31
CA PHE A 80 10.31 -2.79 13.88
C PHE A 80 11.07 -2.47 15.18
N GLU A 81 11.57 -1.23 15.31
CA GLU A 81 12.36 -0.78 16.46
C GLU A 81 11.50 -0.01 17.48
N SER A 82 10.68 0.94 17.02
CA SER A 82 9.94 1.88 17.88
C SER A 82 8.76 2.52 17.14
N VAL A 83 7.66 2.84 17.83
CA VAL A 83 6.51 3.61 17.27
C VAL A 83 6.68 5.12 17.48
N THR A 84 7.83 5.56 18.01
CA THR A 84 8.15 6.97 18.24
C THR A 84 9.53 7.28 17.68
N GLY A 85 9.63 8.32 16.85
CA GLY A 85 10.89 8.82 16.31
C GLY A 85 11.35 8.21 14.97
N GLY A 86 10.49 7.46 14.27
CA GLY A 86 10.74 7.03 12.90
C GLY A 86 10.04 7.86 11.83
N ASP A 87 10.19 7.48 10.57
CA ASP A 87 9.62 8.20 9.42
C ASP A 87 8.55 7.41 8.65
N ALA A 88 8.27 6.17 9.03
CA ALA A 88 7.30 5.35 8.34
C ALA A 88 5.90 5.51 8.92
N ARG A 89 4.89 5.52 8.04
CA ARG A 89 3.49 5.28 8.38
C ARG A 89 3.14 3.86 8.03
N VAL A 90 2.53 3.13 8.97
CA VAL A 90 2.11 1.74 8.81
C VAL A 90 0.59 1.65 8.84
N LEU A 91 0.02 1.03 7.81
CA LEU A 91 -1.40 0.72 7.73
C LEU A 91 -1.67 -0.70 8.18
N PHE A 92 -2.70 -0.85 9.01
CA PHE A 92 -3.24 -2.12 9.43
C PHE A 92 -4.69 -2.22 8.98
N GLY A 93 -5.13 -3.43 8.65
CA GLY A 93 -6.49 -3.62 8.20
C GLY A 93 -6.86 -5.07 7.97
N VAL A 94 -8.13 -5.26 7.64
CA VAL A 94 -8.75 -6.58 7.48
C VAL A 94 -9.07 -6.81 6.02
N LEU A 95 -8.89 -8.05 5.57
CA LEU A 95 -9.26 -8.45 4.21
C LEU A 95 -10.78 -8.32 4.05
N VAL A 96 -11.20 -7.61 3.00
CA VAL A 96 -12.61 -7.44 2.63
C VAL A 96 -12.95 -8.37 1.46
N SER A 97 -12.11 -8.38 0.43
CA SER A 97 -12.34 -9.18 -0.77
C SER A 97 -11.02 -9.57 -1.46
N GLU A 98 -11.12 -10.53 -2.38
CA GLU A 98 -10.03 -10.93 -3.28
C GLU A 98 -10.48 -10.79 -4.74
N PRO A 99 -10.42 -9.59 -5.34
CA PRO A 99 -11.03 -9.34 -6.65
C PRO A 99 -10.43 -10.18 -7.78
N ARG A 100 -9.10 -10.39 -7.76
CA ARG A 100 -8.33 -11.12 -8.78
C ARG A 100 -8.61 -10.62 -10.20
N VAL A 101 -8.60 -9.30 -10.35
CA VAL A 101 -8.84 -8.62 -11.63
C VAL A 101 -7.50 -8.17 -12.21
N ALA A 102 -7.36 -8.27 -13.54
CA ALA A 102 -6.19 -7.70 -14.21
C ALA A 102 -6.12 -6.20 -13.92
N TYR A 103 -4.94 -5.72 -13.52
CA TYR A 103 -4.77 -4.33 -13.10
C TYR A 103 -5.25 -3.31 -14.15
N GLY A 104 -5.02 -3.58 -15.45
CA GLY A 104 -5.46 -2.70 -16.54
C GLY A 104 -6.98 -2.55 -16.59
N ASP A 105 -7.70 -3.66 -16.47
CA ASP A 105 -9.16 -3.69 -16.48
C ASP A 105 -9.73 -2.95 -15.26
N PHE A 106 -9.15 -3.18 -14.08
CA PHE A 106 -9.55 -2.50 -12.85
C PHE A 106 -9.41 -0.98 -12.96
N VAL A 107 -8.30 -0.49 -13.55
CA VAL A 107 -8.08 0.95 -13.75
C VAL A 107 -9.10 1.55 -14.73
N LEU A 108 -9.43 0.83 -15.80
CA LEU A 108 -10.43 1.29 -16.77
C LEU A 108 -11.83 1.30 -16.17
N GLU A 109 -12.22 0.22 -15.49
CA GLU A 109 -13.51 0.08 -14.83
C GLU A 109 -13.76 1.20 -13.81
N HIS A 110 -12.76 1.50 -12.98
CA HIS A 110 -12.87 2.53 -11.96
C HIS A 110 -12.46 3.93 -12.43
N SER A 111 -12.18 4.11 -13.74
CA SER A 111 -11.78 5.41 -14.31
C SER A 111 -10.64 6.08 -13.55
N ILE A 112 -9.68 5.30 -13.06
CA ILE A 112 -8.61 5.79 -12.17
C ILE A 112 -7.70 6.73 -12.98
N LYS A 113 -7.82 8.03 -12.70
CA LYS A 113 -7.05 9.09 -13.35
C LYS A 113 -5.68 9.22 -12.70
N TYR A 114 -4.84 8.22 -12.91
CA TYR A 114 -3.47 8.29 -12.44
C TYR A 114 -2.65 9.26 -13.30
N GLY A 115 -2.02 10.26 -12.68
CA GLY A 115 -1.12 11.16 -13.39
C GLY A 115 0.08 10.41 -13.96
N LYS A 116 0.29 10.43 -15.30
CA LYS A 116 1.44 9.96 -16.12
C LYS A 116 2.14 8.63 -15.78
N LYS A 117 1.81 7.95 -14.68
CA LYS A 117 2.67 6.96 -14.04
C LYS A 117 2.19 5.52 -14.17
N PHE A 118 0.97 5.35 -14.64
CA PHE A 118 0.28 4.09 -14.80
C PHE A 118 -0.34 4.08 -16.18
N ASN A 119 0.07 3.13 -17.02
CA ASN A 119 -0.51 2.97 -18.34
C ASN A 119 -1.39 1.72 -18.32
N PRO A 120 -2.73 1.87 -18.20
CA PRO A 120 -3.65 0.72 -18.14
C PRO A 120 -3.64 -0.10 -19.43
N VAL A 121 -3.35 0.53 -20.56
CA VAL A 121 -3.31 -0.12 -21.89
C VAL A 121 -2.09 -1.04 -22.03
N THR A 122 -0.93 -0.63 -21.48
CA THR A 122 0.33 -1.41 -21.60
C THR A 122 0.64 -2.25 -20.36
N GLY A 123 -0.12 -2.09 -19.28
CA GLY A 123 0.17 -2.69 -17.98
C GLY A 123 1.54 -2.31 -17.41
N LYS A 124 2.14 -1.21 -17.88
CA LYS A 124 3.43 -0.71 -17.40
C LYS A 124 3.23 0.25 -16.24
N LEU A 125 3.89 -0.08 -15.13
CA LEU A 125 4.16 0.82 -14.02
C LEU A 125 5.42 1.59 -14.42
N THR A 126 5.31 2.91 -14.58
CA THR A 126 6.41 3.74 -15.13
C THR A 126 7.55 3.98 -14.12
N SER A 127 7.35 3.64 -12.84
CA SER A 127 8.36 3.72 -11.80
C SER A 127 8.40 2.39 -11.04
N PRO A 128 9.57 1.73 -10.95
CA PRO A 128 9.73 0.56 -10.09
C PRO A 128 9.65 0.99 -8.62
N GLY A 129 9.02 0.16 -7.78
CA GLY A 129 8.86 0.42 -6.34
C GLY A 129 7.42 0.73 -5.92
N PHE A 130 7.24 1.10 -4.66
CA PHE A 130 5.95 1.42 -4.05
C PHE A 130 5.23 2.56 -4.77
N ASN A 131 3.90 2.50 -4.82
CA ASN A 131 3.08 3.57 -5.38
C ASN A 131 1.66 3.55 -4.78
N CYS A 132 1.01 4.71 -4.70
CA CYS A 132 -0.31 4.89 -4.09
C CYS A 132 -1.12 5.96 -4.84
N CYS A 133 -2.40 5.64 -5.10
CA CYS A 133 -3.40 6.58 -5.64
C CYS A 133 -4.63 6.59 -4.78
N ALA A 134 -5.29 7.73 -4.70
CA ALA A 134 -6.72 7.80 -4.37
C ALA A 134 -7.54 7.72 -5.67
N PHE A 135 -8.72 7.12 -5.62
CA PHE A 135 -9.69 7.08 -6.72
C PHE A 135 -11.14 6.95 -6.25
#